data_AF-A0A0C2G5I4-F1
#
_entry.id   AF-A0A0C2G5I4-F1
#
_cell.length_a   1.000
_cell.length_b   1.000
_cell.length_c   1.000
_cell.angle_alpha   90.00
_cell.angle_beta   90.00
_cell.angle_gamma   90.00
#
_symmetry.space_group_name_H-M   'P 1'
#
loop_
_entity.id
_entity.type
_entity.pdbx_description
1 polymer ?
#
loop_
_entity_poly.entity_id
_entity_poly.type
_entity_poly.pdbx_seq_one_letter_code
_entity_poly.pdbx_strand_id
1 'polypeptide(L)' 'MRLLATLLLLSSCAVRICLATVKCYCTDDHCVPYGACDGAVCLVGILRENNQVIRTCGSRPLGCHR' A
#
# COMPACT_ATOMS: atom_id res chain seq x y z
N MET A 1 6.94 -8.74 -38.11
CA MET A 1 7.39 -9.75 -37.11
C MET A 1 8.35 -9.16 -36.06
N ARG A 2 9.31 -8.29 -36.42
CA ARG A 2 10.26 -7.69 -35.46
C ARG A 2 9.64 -6.66 -34.49
N LEU A 3 8.67 -5.86 -34.95
CA LEU A 3 7.99 -4.84 -34.13
C LEU A 3 7.11 -5.41 -33.01
N LEU A 4 6.43 -6.53 -33.29
CA LEU A 4 5.58 -7.24 -32.32
C LEU A 4 6.44 -7.83 -31.19
N ALA A 5 7.60 -8.41 -31.54
CA ALA A 5 8.54 -8.95 -30.56
C ALA A 5 9.11 -7.86 -29.64
N THR A 6 9.44 -6.68 -30.17
CA THR A 6 9.90 -5.56 -29.34
C THR A 6 8.81 -5.00 -28.43
N LEU A 7 7.54 -4.92 -28.88
CA LEU A 7 6.43 -4.52 -28.02
C LEU A 7 6.18 -5.52 -26.86
N LEU A 8 6.25 -6.82 -27.15
CA LEU A 8 6.11 -7.88 -26.16
C LEU A 8 7.23 -7.87 -25.12
N LEU A 9 8.48 -7.64 -25.54
CA LEU A 9 9.64 -7.54 -24.65
C LEU A 9 9.55 -6.30 -23.72
N LEU A 10 9.15 -5.14 -24.25
CA LEU A 10 8.91 -3.92 -23.46
C LEU A 10 7.76 -4.09 -22.45
N SER A 11 6.68 -4.78 -22.85
CA SER A 11 5.55 -5.11 -21.96
C SER A 11 5.98 -5.98 -20.77
N SER A 12 6.84 -6.97 -20.99
CA SER A 12 7.28 -7.87 -19.91
C SER A 12 8.23 -7.25 -18.88
N CYS A 13 8.97 -6.19 -19.25
CA CYS A 13 9.83 -5.45 -18.32
C CYS A 13 9.05 -4.46 -17.43
N ALA A 14 7.90 -3.95 -17.90
CA ALA A 14 7.09 -3.00 -17.14
C ALA A 14 6.40 -3.62 -15.91
N VAL A 15 6.28 -4.95 -15.85
CA VAL A 15 5.48 -5.66 -14.82
C VAL A 15 6.27 -5.95 -13.53
N ARG A 16 7.58 -5.67 -13.48
CA ARG A 16 8.39 -5.92 -12.28
C ARG A 16 8.62 -4.69 -11.40
N ILE A 17 7.63 -3.80 -11.32
CA ILE A 17 7.57 -2.89 -10.17
C ILE A 17 7.07 -3.71 -8.99
N CYS A 18 7.98 -4.48 -8.37
CA CYS A 18 7.77 -4.94 -7.01
C CYS A 18 7.70 -3.67 -6.15
N LEU A 19 6.49 -3.15 -5.93
CA LEU A 19 6.27 -2.17 -4.88
C LEU A 19 6.68 -2.86 -3.59
N ALA A 20 7.83 -2.47 -3.04
CA ALA A 20 8.25 -2.92 -1.73
C ALA A 20 7.17 -2.50 -0.73
N THR A 21 6.42 -3.48 -0.23
CA THR A 21 5.40 -3.26 0.80
C THR A 21 6.01 -3.53 2.17
N VAL A 22 5.56 -2.76 3.14
CA VAL A 22 5.80 -3.00 4.56
C VAL A 22 4.54 -3.56 5.18
N LYS A 23 4.73 -4.50 6.10
CA LYS A 23 3.64 -5.07 6.88
C LYS A 23 3.35 -4.19 8.09
N CYS A 24 2.12 -3.73 8.22
CA CYS A 24 1.67 -2.87 9.30
C CYS A 24 0.63 -3.58 10.17
N TYR A 25 0.61 -3.29 11.46
CA TYR A 25 -0.52 -3.64 12.32
C TYR A 25 -1.70 -2.72 12.00
N CYS A 26 -2.89 -3.29 11.84
CA CYS A 26 -4.09 -2.52 11.58
C CYS A 26 -5.27 -2.94 12.45
N THR A 27 -6.11 -1.96 12.74
CA THR A 27 -7.27 -2.06 13.63
C THR A 27 -8.57 -1.68 12.92
N ASP A 28 -8.52 -1.44 11.62
CA ASP A 28 -9.67 -1.18 10.76
C ASP A 28 -10.45 -2.49 10.51
N ASP A 29 -11.76 -2.40 10.29
CA ASP A 29 -12.65 -3.53 10.03
C ASP A 29 -12.27 -4.30 8.75
N HIS A 30 -11.52 -3.64 7.85
CA HIS A 30 -11.00 -4.26 6.64
C HIS A 30 -9.79 -5.19 6.88
N CYS A 31 -9.30 -5.28 8.12
CA CYS A 31 -8.08 -6.02 8.48
C CYS A 31 -8.32 -7.40 9.14
N VAL A 32 -9.45 -8.02 8.83
CA VAL A 32 -9.80 -9.36 9.32
C VAL A 32 -9.17 -10.42 8.41
N PRO A 33 -8.60 -11.54 8.92
CA PRO A 33 -8.57 -11.98 10.33
C PRO A 33 -7.24 -11.72 11.07
N TYR A 34 -6.20 -11.21 10.40
CA TYR A 34 -4.84 -11.22 10.94
C TYR A 34 -4.41 -9.91 11.62
N GLY A 35 -5.25 -8.87 11.62
CA GLY A 35 -4.92 -7.56 12.21
C GLY A 35 -3.69 -6.91 11.56
N ALA A 36 -3.43 -7.25 10.29
CA ALA A 36 -2.27 -6.78 9.56
C ALA A 36 -2.62 -6.53 8.09
N CYS A 37 -1.98 -5.52 7.52
CA CYS A 37 -2.09 -5.15 6.11
C CYS A 37 -0.69 -4.88 5.53
N ASP A 38 -0.58 -4.95 4.20
CA ASP A 38 0.63 -4.59 3.48
C ASP A 38 0.40 -3.26 2.73
N GLY A 39 1.33 -2.30 2.88
CA GLY A 39 1.22 -0.99 2.25
C GLY A 39 2.59 -0.37 1.98
N ALA A 40 2.62 0.78 1.29
CA ALA A 40 3.87 1.52 1.13
C ALA A 40 4.29 2.23 2.43
N VAL A 41 3.30 2.58 3.27
CA VAL A 41 3.50 3.22 4.58
C VAL A 41 2.48 2.73 5.60
N CYS A 42 2.84 2.75 6.88
CA CYS A 42 1.91 2.55 7.99
C CYS A 42 1.32 3.88 8.44
N LEU A 43 0.01 3.92 8.64
CA LEU A 43 -0.73 5.10 9.06
C LEU A 43 -1.33 4.87 10.46
N VAL A 44 -1.29 5.93 11.27
CA VAL A 44 -1.94 5.98 12.58
C VAL A 44 -2.77 7.25 12.65
N GLY A 45 -4.03 7.13 13.04
CA GLY A 45 -4.97 8.22 13.13
C GLY A 45 -5.83 8.14 14.38
N ILE A 46 -6.66 9.17 14.57
CA ILE A 46 -7.68 9.24 15.62
C ILE A 46 -9.03 9.48 14.94
N LEU A 47 -9.99 8.60 15.19
CA LEU A 47 -11.37 8.79 14.74
C LEU A 47 -11.99 9.95 15.51
N ARG A 48 -12.56 10.92 14.78
CA ARG A 48 -13.11 12.14 15.39
C ARG A 48 -14.35 11.88 16.25
N GLU A 49 -15.09 10.83 15.96
CA GLU A 49 -16.38 10.54 16.61
C GLU A 49 -16.20 10.06 18.06
N ASN A 50 -15.14 9.29 18.33
CA ASN A 50 -14.95 8.60 19.61
C ASN A 50 -13.52 8.70 20.16
N ASN A 51 -12.65 9.49 19.51
CA ASN A 51 -11.23 9.62 19.85
C ASN A 51 -10.47 8.28 19.85
N GLN A 52 -10.96 7.26 19.16
CA GLN A 52 -10.31 5.97 19.08
C GLN A 52 -9.09 6.05 18.17
N VAL A 53 -7.98 5.47 18.61
CA VAL A 53 -6.78 5.32 17.79
C VAL A 53 -7.01 4.22 16.75
N ILE A 54 -6.83 4.55 15.48
CA ILE A 54 -6.91 3.62 14.35
C ILE A 54 -5.53 3.45 13.71
N ARG A 55 -5.22 2.23 13.30
CA ARG A 55 -3.99 1.88 12.56
C ARG A 55 -4.37 1.22 11.25
N THR A 56 -3.71 1.61 10.16
CA THR A 56 -3.99 1.06 8.81
C THR A 56 -2.79 1.22 7.88
N CYS A 57 -2.92 0.76 6.64
CA CYS A 57 -1.92 0.90 5.58
C CYS A 57 -2.29 2.05 4.63
N GLY A 58 -1.27 2.67 4.05
CA GLY A 58 -1.41 3.70 3.03
C GLY A 58 -0.46 3.50 1.86
N SER A 59 -0.80 4.14 0.74
CA SER A 59 0.07 4.22 -0.44
C SER A 59 1.05 5.39 -0.38
N ARG A 60 0.78 6.39 0.47
CA ARG A 60 1.62 7.59 0.66
C ARG A 60 1.53 8.11 2.09
N PRO A 61 2.56 8.82 2.60
CA PRO A 61 2.48 9.51 3.87
C PRO A 61 1.31 10.50 3.89
N LEU A 62 0.65 10.62 5.03
CA LEU A 62 -0.38 11.62 5.29
C LEU A 62 0.05 12.49 6.48
N GLY A 63 -0.37 13.76 6.47
CA GLY A 63 -0.01 14.74 7.49
C GLY A 63 1.07 15.72 7.04
N CYS A 64 1.57 16.51 7.99
CA CYS A 64 2.61 17.48 7.71
C CYS A 64 3.97 16.79 7.52
N HIS A 65 4.69 17.18 6.47
CA HIS A 65 6.11 16.90 6.35
C HIS A 65 6.93 18.09 6.85
N ARG A 66 8.12 17.78 7.37
CA ARG A 66 9.07 18.79 7.84
C ARG A 66 9.71 19.51 6.66
#